data_AF-A0A7C2C1P5-F1
#
_entry.id   AF-A0A7C2C1P5-F1
#
_cell.length_a   1.000
_cell.length_b   1.000
_cell.length_c   1.000
_cell.angle_alpha   90.00
_cell.angle_beta   90.00
_cell.angle_gamma   90.00
#
_symmetry.space_group_name_H-M   'P 1'
#
loop_
_entity.id
_entity.type
_entity.pdbx_description
1 polymer ?
#
loop_
_entity_poly.entity_id
_entity_poly.type
_entity_poly.pdbx_seq_one_letter_code
_entity_poly.pdbx_strand_id
1 'polypeptide(L)'
;MNYSAYACALLGKKALEWERVLELLEEIPDLPERAEVYLEDGYLFLELAEPREEEVWVLAAILEAFVLEAGPDSGGPGWAGTKEGSVELLPQNLPLLARMYEAWRRENEPVGEGDLEVFLALLREAEEEVA
;
A
#
# COMPACT_ATOMS: atom_id res chain seq x y z
N MET A 1 1.69 14.06 -15.10
CA MET A 1 3.11 13.93 -14.71
C MET A 1 3.10 13.01 -13.52
N ASN A 2 3.72 11.83 -13.59
CA ASN A 2 3.88 10.99 -12.40
C ASN A 2 4.89 11.68 -11.49
N TYR A 3 4.50 11.94 -10.25
CA TYR A 3 5.30 12.69 -9.29
C TYR A 3 6.19 11.79 -8.44
N SER A 4 6.00 10.47 -8.44
CA SER A 4 6.84 9.54 -7.68
C SER A 4 7.46 8.49 -8.59
N ALA A 5 8.73 8.20 -8.35
CA ALA A 5 9.41 7.10 -9.03
C ALA A 5 8.96 5.73 -8.50
N TYR A 6 8.48 5.68 -7.25
CA TYR A 6 8.25 4.44 -6.54
C TYR A 6 7.33 4.64 -5.33
N ALA A 7 6.36 3.76 -5.15
CA ALA A 7 5.57 3.66 -3.93
C ALA A 7 5.50 2.23 -3.41
N CYS A 8 5.32 2.10 -2.11
CA CYS A 8 5.15 0.83 -1.42
C CYS A 8 4.02 0.95 -0.40
N ALA A 9 3.19 -0.08 -0.32
CA ALA A 9 2.17 -0.24 0.69
C ALA A 9 2.44 -1.50 1.52
N LEU A 10 2.49 -1.33 2.83
CA LEU A 10 2.54 -2.42 3.81
C LEU A 10 1.11 -2.77 4.21
N LEU A 11 0.77 -4.04 4.08
CA LEU A 11 -0.57 -4.54 4.33
C LEU A 11 -0.57 -5.55 5.50
N GLY A 12 -1.57 -5.42 6.37
CA GLY A 12 -1.87 -6.42 7.40
C GLY A 12 -3.03 -7.32 6.98
N LYS A 13 -3.47 -8.20 7.90
CA LYS A 13 -4.56 -9.17 7.67
C LYS A 13 -5.84 -8.60 7.09
N LYS A 14 -6.19 -7.36 7.43
CA LYS A 14 -7.41 -6.71 6.92
C LYS A 14 -7.41 -6.54 5.40
N ALA A 15 -6.24 -6.43 4.76
CA ALA A 15 -6.17 -6.35 3.30
C ALA A 15 -6.59 -7.64 2.59
N LEU A 16 -6.75 -8.75 3.32
CA LEU A 16 -7.28 -10.02 2.80
C LEU A 16 -8.82 -10.07 2.80
N GLU A 17 -9.50 -8.99 3.20
CA GLU A 17 -10.96 -8.89 3.11
C GLU A 17 -11.35 -8.73 1.64
N TRP A 18 -12.18 -9.66 1.15
CA TRP A 18 -12.63 -9.70 -0.24
C TRP A 18 -13.20 -8.37 -0.72
N GLU A 19 -14.05 -7.74 0.10
CA GLU A 19 -14.70 -6.48 -0.24
C GLU A 19 -13.69 -5.36 -0.52
N ARG A 20 -12.56 -5.35 0.19
CA ARG A 20 -11.49 -4.36 -0.03
C ARG A 20 -10.71 -4.63 -1.30
N VAL A 21 -10.46 -5.90 -1.60
CA VAL A 21 -9.77 -6.29 -2.84
C VAL A 21 -10.65 -5.94 -4.05
N LEU A 22 -11.96 -6.14 -3.94
CA LEU A 22 -12.91 -5.73 -4.97
C LEU A 22 -12.93 -4.20 -5.15
N GLU A 23 -13.10 -3.44 -4.06
CA GLU A 23 -13.06 -1.97 -4.08
C GLU A 23 -11.73 -1.45 -4.66
N LEU A 24 -10.62 -2.11 -4.34
CA LEU A 24 -9.31 -1.79 -4.88
C LEU A 24 -9.26 -1.91 -6.41
N LEU A 25 -9.78 -3.00 -6.96
CA LEU A 25 -9.77 -3.24 -8.41
C LEU A 25 -10.82 -2.41 -9.16
N GLU A 26 -11.90 -2.00 -8.51
CA GLU A 26 -12.82 -1.00 -9.07
C GLU A 26 -12.12 0.35 -9.25
N GLU A 27 -11.33 0.78 -8.27
CA GLU A 27 -10.61 2.06 -8.30
C GLU A 27 -9.32 2.00 -9.14
N ILE A 28 -8.62 0.86 -9.14
CA ILE A 28 -7.36 0.65 -9.87
C ILE A 28 -7.39 -0.70 -10.63
N PRO A 29 -8.11 -0.79 -11.76
CA PRO A 29 -8.31 -2.06 -12.47
C PRO A 29 -7.01 -2.70 -12.99
N ASP A 30 -6.03 -1.87 -13.38
CA ASP A 30 -4.74 -2.34 -13.91
C ASP A 30 -3.69 -2.62 -12.83
N LEU A 31 -4.07 -2.59 -11.55
CA LEU A 31 -3.15 -2.82 -10.44
C LEU A 31 -2.42 -4.17 -10.52
N PRO A 32 -3.09 -5.32 -10.78
CA PRO A 32 -2.41 -6.62 -10.81
C PRO A 32 -1.32 -6.73 -11.87
N GLU A 33 -1.40 -5.92 -12.92
CA GLU A 33 -0.45 -5.92 -14.04
C GLU A 33 0.81 -5.09 -13.74
N ARG A 34 0.71 -4.15 -12.78
CA ARG A 34 1.75 -3.15 -12.47
C ARG A 34 2.39 -3.33 -11.11
N ALA A 35 1.70 -3.99 -10.18
CA ALA A 35 2.17 -4.17 -8.81
C ALA A 35 3.01 -5.44 -8.65
N GLU A 36 4.10 -5.34 -7.89
CA GLU A 36 4.78 -6.51 -7.35
C GLU A 36 4.28 -6.76 -5.93
N VAL A 37 3.87 -8.00 -5.63
CA VAL A 37 3.37 -8.39 -4.31
C VAL A 37 4.25 -9.48 -3.71
N TYR A 38 4.76 -9.25 -2.51
CA TYR A 38 5.57 -10.23 -1.79
C TYR A 38 5.38 -10.13 -0.28
N LEU A 39 5.97 -11.07 0.46
CA LEU A 39 5.94 -11.12 1.92
C LEU A 39 7.34 -10.83 2.47
N GLU A 40 7.44 -9.88 3.39
CA GLU A 40 8.67 -9.60 4.13
C GLU A 40 8.34 -9.15 5.56
N ASP A 41 9.15 -9.56 6.55
CA ASP A 41 9.02 -9.15 7.96
C ASP A 41 7.61 -9.27 8.58
N GLY A 42 6.79 -10.21 8.10
CA GLY A 42 5.42 -10.43 8.57
C GLY A 42 4.38 -9.45 8.01
N TYR A 43 4.66 -8.80 6.89
CA TYR A 43 3.73 -7.93 6.16
C TYR A 43 3.71 -8.29 4.67
N LEU A 44 2.55 -8.11 4.02
CA LEU A 44 2.50 -8.11 2.57
C LEU A 44 2.97 -6.73 2.09
N PHE A 45 3.84 -6.73 1.11
CA PHE A 45 4.31 -5.56 0.41
C PHE A 45 3.65 -5.52 -0.95
N LEU A 46 3.10 -4.36 -1.29
CA LEU A 46 2.62 -4.05 -2.63
C LEU A 46 3.47 -2.89 -3.15
N GLU A 47 4.33 -3.18 -4.11
CA GLU A 47 5.24 -2.20 -4.73
C GLU A 47 4.70 -1.72 -6.07
N LEU A 48 4.85 -0.43 -6.33
CA LEU A 48 4.47 0.23 -7.57
C LEU A 48 5.65 1.03 -8.11
N ALA A 49 6.08 0.69 -9.32
CA ALA A 49 6.95 1.54 -10.12
C ALA A 49 6.11 2.64 -10.78
N GLU A 50 6.55 3.90 -10.65
CA GLU A 50 5.88 5.07 -11.23
C GLU A 50 4.37 5.13 -10.95
N PRO A 51 3.95 5.18 -9.66
CA PRO A 51 2.53 5.29 -9.32
C PRO A 51 1.91 6.56 -9.93
N ARG A 52 0.63 6.48 -10.26
CA ARG A 52 -0.19 7.62 -10.64
C ARG A 52 -0.33 8.55 -9.44
N GLU A 53 -0.64 9.82 -9.73
CA GLU A 53 -0.95 10.80 -8.70
C GLU A 53 -2.08 10.27 -7.79
N GLU A 54 -1.87 10.35 -6.47
CA GLU A 54 -2.77 9.86 -5.43
C GLU A 54 -3.00 8.34 -5.32
N GLU A 55 -2.46 7.51 -6.23
CA GLU A 55 -2.68 6.06 -6.25
C GLU A 55 -2.30 5.38 -4.93
N VAL A 56 -1.19 5.81 -4.34
CA VAL A 56 -0.71 5.29 -3.04
C VAL A 56 -1.65 5.66 -1.88
N TRP A 57 -2.35 6.79 -1.95
CA TRP A 57 -3.29 7.20 -0.91
C TRP A 57 -4.63 6.48 -1.05
N VAL A 58 -5.01 6.13 -2.28
CA VAL A 58 -6.12 5.19 -2.54
C VAL A 58 -5.81 3.83 -1.91
N LEU A 59 -4.60 3.29 -2.08
CA LEU A 59 -4.16 2.06 -1.41
C LEU A 59 -4.25 2.17 0.12
N ALA A 60 -3.75 3.28 0.69
CA ALA A 60 -3.82 3.52 2.14
C ALA A 60 -5.26 3.54 2.67
N ALA A 61 -6.19 4.11 1.90
CA ALA A 61 -7.59 4.21 2.28
C ALA A 61 -8.32 2.85 2.22
N ILE A 62 -8.24 2.17 1.08
CA ILE A 62 -8.99 0.94 0.81
C ILE A 62 -8.43 -0.24 1.58
N LEU A 63 -7.10 -0.43 1.53
CA LEU A 63 -6.46 -1.59 2.16
C LEU A 63 -6.07 -1.36 3.62
N GLU A 64 -6.40 -0.19 4.17
CA GLU A 64 -5.89 0.25 5.48
C GLU A 64 -4.37 0.12 5.56
N ALA A 65 -3.68 0.41 4.46
CA ALA A 65 -2.25 0.23 4.35
C ALA A 65 -1.46 1.33 5.06
N PHE A 66 -0.25 0.97 5.49
CA PHE A 66 0.79 1.96 5.76
C PHE A 66 1.62 2.14 4.50
N VAL A 67 1.71 3.36 3.99
CA VAL A 67 2.30 3.62 2.69
C VAL A 67 3.52 4.51 2.75
N LEU A 68 4.38 4.33 1.75
CA LEU A 68 5.56 5.13 1.50
C LEU A 68 5.58 5.49 0.02
N GLU A 69 5.56 6.77 -0.28
CA GLU A 69 5.73 7.35 -1.60
C GLU A 69 7.11 8.01 -1.66
N ALA A 70 8.00 7.51 -2.54
CA ALA A 70 9.28 8.15 -2.76
C ALA A 70 9.08 9.54 -3.38
N GLY A 71 9.95 10.49 -3.04
CA GLY A 71 9.85 11.85 -3.59
C GLY A 71 10.06 11.88 -5.10
N PRO A 72 9.65 12.97 -5.76
CA PRO A 72 9.89 13.16 -7.19
C PRO A 72 11.39 13.20 -7.50
N ASP A 73 11.74 12.75 -8.71
CA ASP A 73 13.09 12.90 -9.28
C ASP A 73 13.55 14.37 -9.34
N SER A 74 12.61 15.32 -9.26
CA SER A 74 12.89 16.77 -9.18
C SER A 74 13.48 17.23 -7.84
N GLY A 75 13.60 16.33 -6.84
CA GLY A 75 14.31 16.58 -5.59
C GLY A 75 13.45 17.04 -4.41
N GLY A 76 12.12 16.84 -4.48
CA GLY A 76 11.21 17.05 -3.35
C GLY A 76 11.23 15.88 -2.35
N PRO A 77 10.78 16.07 -1.10
CA PRO A 77 10.64 14.96 -0.17
C PRO A 77 9.56 13.98 -0.64
N GLY A 78 9.75 12.70 -0.32
CA GLY A 78 8.67 11.72 -0.38
C GLY A 78 7.70 11.89 0.79
N TRP A 79 6.68 11.06 0.83
CA TRP A 79 5.66 11.07 1.86
C TRP A 79 5.41 9.67 2.39
N ALA A 80 5.01 9.56 3.66
CA ALA A 80 4.59 8.28 4.21
C ALA A 80 3.52 8.48 5.28
N GLY A 81 2.69 7.46 5.48
CA GLY A 81 1.62 7.49 6.47
C GLY A 81 0.51 6.50 6.19
N THR A 82 -0.69 6.86 6.59
CA THR A 82 -1.91 6.05 6.48
C THR A 82 -3.06 6.94 5.99
N LYS A 83 -4.27 6.40 5.88
CA LYS A 83 -5.46 7.19 5.54
C LYS A 83 -5.78 8.30 6.55
N GLU A 84 -5.33 8.17 7.80
CA GLU A 84 -5.56 9.17 8.85
C GLU A 84 -4.61 10.37 8.76
N GLY A 85 -3.48 10.24 8.06
CA GLY A 85 -2.55 11.33 7.86
C GLY A 85 -1.20 10.88 7.32
N SER A 86 -0.43 11.84 6.83
CA SER A 86 0.89 11.63 6.24
C SER A 86 1.90 12.69 6.69
N VAL A 87 3.18 12.35 6.54
CA VAL A 87 4.29 13.26 6.81
C VAL A 87 5.32 13.18 5.69
N GLU A 88 6.02 14.28 5.44
CA GLU A 88 7.17 14.30 4.55
C GLU A 88 8.29 13.40 5.11
N LEU A 89 8.96 12.65 4.23
CA LEU A 89 10.13 11.82 4.52
C LEU A 89 11.38 12.66 4.72
N LEU A 90 11.39 13.45 5.80
CA LEU A 90 12.49 14.28 6.24
C LEU A 90 12.98 13.82 7.62
N PRO A 91 14.28 13.99 7.96
CA PRO A 91 14.84 13.56 9.24
C PRO A 91 14.07 14.04 10.47
N GLN A 92 13.48 15.24 10.41
CA GLN A 92 12.72 15.83 11.52
C GLN A 92 11.39 15.10 11.78
N ASN A 93 10.82 14.46 10.76
CA ASN A 93 9.53 13.78 10.82
C ASN A 93 9.66 12.28 11.15
N LEU A 94 10.85 11.68 11.03
CA LEU A 94 11.06 10.25 11.31
C LEU A 94 10.53 9.79 12.68
N PRO A 95 10.69 10.55 13.78
CA PRO A 95 10.12 10.16 15.07
C PRO A 95 8.57 10.17 15.10
N LEU A 96 7.94 11.02 14.30
CA LEU A 96 6.48 11.02 14.15
C LEU A 96 6.03 9.85 13.28
N LEU A 97 6.71 9.63 12.15
CA LEU A 97 6.44 8.51 11.26
C LEU A 97 6.55 7.17 11.98
N ALA A 98 7.58 6.97 12.80
CA ALA A 98 7.74 5.77 13.61
C ALA A 98 6.56 5.55 14.56
N ARG A 99 6.01 6.62 15.16
CA ARG A 99 4.81 6.52 16.02
C ARG A 99 3.54 6.19 15.23
N MET A 100 3.42 6.72 14.01
CA MET A 100 2.31 6.39 13.12
C MET A 100 2.37 4.93 12.70
N TYR A 101 3.54 4.44 12.30
CA TYR A 101 3.76 3.02 11.97
C TYR A 101 3.45 2.10 13.16
N GLU A 102 3.91 2.46 14.36
CA GLU A 102 3.62 1.69 15.58
C GLU A 102 2.14 1.69 15.96
N ALA A 103 1.41 2.78 15.67
CA ALA A 103 -0.04 2.83 15.87
C ALA A 103 -0.75 1.93 14.85
N TRP A 104 -0.42 2.08 13.58
CA TRP A 104 -0.93 1.25 12.50
C TRP A 104 -0.71 -0.24 12.77
N ARG A 105 0.50 -0.64 13.20
CA ARG A 105 0.85 -2.03 13.52
C ARG A 105 0.02 -2.63 14.66
N ARG A 106 -0.46 -1.82 15.61
CA ARG A 106 -1.31 -2.33 16.69
C ARG A 106 -2.71 -2.67 16.22
N GLU A 107 -3.15 -2.07 15.12
CA GLU A 107 -4.50 -2.22 14.57
C GLU A 107 -4.53 -3.16 13.36
N ASN A 108 -3.36 -3.58 12.88
CA ASN A 108 -3.18 -4.43 11.70
C ASN A 108 -2.32 -5.64 12.06
N GLU A 109 -2.98 -6.80 12.18
CA GLU A 109 -2.33 -8.06 12.49
C GLU A 109 -1.32 -8.45 11.38
N PRO A 110 -0.13 -8.96 11.75
CA PRO A 110 0.85 -9.48 10.79
C PRO A 110 0.30 -10.63 9.95
N VAL A 111 0.86 -10.80 8.76
CA VAL A 111 0.58 -11.88 7.82
C VAL A 111 1.71 -12.93 7.81
N GLY A 112 1.43 -14.11 7.25
CA GLY A 112 2.40 -15.19 7.05
C GLY A 112 2.43 -15.70 5.61
N GLU A 113 3.23 -16.73 5.35
CA GLU A 113 3.46 -17.29 4.00
C GLU A 113 2.15 -17.67 3.27
N GLY A 114 1.21 -18.31 3.96
CA GLY A 114 -0.07 -18.69 3.37
C GLY A 114 -0.97 -17.51 3.02
N ASP A 115 -0.74 -16.34 3.60
CA ASP A 115 -1.54 -15.14 3.33
C ASP A 115 -1.18 -14.48 1.99
N LEU A 116 0.06 -14.64 1.52
CA LEU A 116 0.45 -14.18 0.20
C LEU A 116 -0.33 -14.94 -0.88
N GLU A 117 -0.41 -16.27 -0.77
CA GLU A 117 -1.19 -17.10 -1.68
C GLU A 117 -2.68 -16.72 -1.65
N VAL A 118 -3.22 -16.46 -0.46
CA VAL A 118 -4.61 -16.00 -0.29
C VAL A 118 -4.83 -14.65 -0.97
N PHE A 119 -3.95 -13.67 -0.73
CA PHE A 119 -4.11 -12.35 -1.33
C PHE A 119 -4.05 -12.38 -2.86
N LEU A 120 -3.11 -13.14 -3.42
CA LEU A 120 -2.99 -13.32 -4.88
C LEU A 120 -4.22 -14.04 -5.47
N ALA A 121 -4.77 -15.02 -4.75
CA ALA A 121 -6.00 -15.69 -5.17
C ALA A 121 -7.20 -14.74 -5.14
N LEU A 122 -7.33 -13.91 -4.10
CA LEU A 122 -8.38 -12.89 -4.01
C LEU A 122 -8.26 -11.86 -5.14
N LEU A 123 -7.06 -11.36 -5.42
CA LEU A 123 -6.85 -10.42 -6.53
C LEU A 123 -7.36 -10.99 -7.86
N ARG A 124 -7.03 -12.25 -8.14
CA ARG A 124 -7.45 -12.93 -9.37
C ARG A 124 -8.96 -13.14 -9.42
N GLU A 125 -9.56 -13.62 -8.33
CA GLU A 125 -11.00 -13.85 -8.30
C GLU A 125 -11.76 -12.53 -8.49
N ALA A 126 -11.26 -11.42 -7.89
CA ALA A 126 -11.92 -10.12 -7.98
C ALA A 126 -11.79 -9.52 -9.38
N GLU A 127 -10.65 -9.71 -10.05
CA GLU A 127 -10.45 -9.33 -11.45
C GLU A 127 -11.48 -10.00 -12.38
N GLU A 128 -11.81 -11.28 -12.14
CA GLU A 128 -12.81 -12.02 -12.91
C GLU A 128 -14.24 -11.47 -12.75
N GLU A 129 -14.56 -10.80 -11.63
CA GLU A 129 -15.88 -10.18 -11.37
C GLU A 129 -16.00 -8.78 -12.00
N VAL A 130 -14.90 -8.03 -12.08
CA VAL A 130 -14.88 -6.66 -12.63
C VAL A 130 -14.77 -6.64 -14.17
N ALA A 131 -14.33 -7.73 -14.79
CA ALA A 131 -14.13 -7.90 -16.24
C ALA A 131 -15.43 -8.13 -17.06
#